data_AF-A0A6M4GZG5-F1
#
_entry.id   AF-A0A6M4GZG5-F1
#
_cell.length_a   1.000
_cell.length_b   1.000
_cell.length_c   1.000
_cell.angle_alpha   90.00
_cell.angle_beta   90.00
_cell.angle_gamma   90.00
#
_symmetry.space_group_name_H-M   'P 1'
#
loop_
_entity.id
_entity.type
_entity.pdbx_description
1 polymer ?
#
loop_
_entity_poly.entity_id
_entity_poly.type
_entity_poly.pdbx_seq_one_letter_code
_entity_poly.pdbx_strand_id
1 'polypeptide(L)'
;METKVPTTDLRVGMFVADLDRPWVDTPFLLQGFLVEDDEQIRELQQHCMWVIVDRARSLGDEYEAPAAIEHPPRFAAPQQPATARPQVETSSAKPSEPAPPRPPPRDDAGRVVNLEDILTQGAGAKRLPGAIVPGMTQEGDEESGEGVIGRVFGRMKGLFKRGASGSAENAAPPPPPQPEESPQELAARAALLPPGIVVQTYRDSVPVEVEVVKAREVIQKTDEVLDKLVIDIRGGHLLEIEEVEEVVNDMVESIVRNPDALMWVARLREQDITTYGHSLQVAVYLTAFGRQLGFPKPQLSMLGQVGLLLDIGKIKLPRDLLEKEGKLSPEEFTLAKQHVQFGLDILASTPNFHPEVIEGIAHHHERINGSGYPEGLLGTEISLFGRMAGIADCFAAITKRRPYAEAVSSYEAMRSLSGWAGDYFQEALVQQFISSVGVFPVGSLIELNTGEVAIVVAHNKVRRLKPRVLVVTGPDKTPVGFPSLLDLLYDPKTGDEKPIFIRRGLAAGAFGLDLKDFYLA
;
A
#
# COMPACT_ATOMS: atom_id res chain seq x y z
N MET A 1 -21.03 -32.73 6.19
CA MET A 1 -21.70 -33.77 5.38
C MET A 1 -22.80 -33.07 4.61
N GLU A 2 -22.52 -32.78 3.35
CA GLU A 2 -23.39 -31.97 2.50
C GLU A 2 -24.60 -32.78 2.04
N THR A 3 -25.80 -32.30 2.35
CA THR A 3 -27.05 -32.98 2.04
C THR A 3 -27.94 -32.06 1.23
N LYS A 4 -28.52 -32.56 0.15
CA LYS A 4 -29.50 -31.80 -0.65
C LYS A 4 -30.84 -31.75 0.07
N VAL A 5 -31.34 -30.54 0.35
CA VAL A 5 -32.56 -30.27 1.12
C VAL A 5 -33.46 -29.33 0.29
N PRO A 6 -34.76 -29.60 0.15
CA PRO A 6 -35.71 -28.65 -0.43
C PRO A 6 -35.74 -27.35 0.37
N THR A 7 -35.88 -26.20 -0.28
CA THR A 7 -35.89 -24.90 0.43
C THR A 7 -37.08 -24.74 1.37
N THR A 8 -38.17 -25.49 1.15
CA THR A 8 -39.33 -25.58 2.05
C THR A 8 -39.02 -26.21 3.40
N ASP A 9 -37.96 -27.03 3.46
CA ASP A 9 -37.57 -27.79 4.64
C ASP A 9 -36.40 -27.14 5.38
N LEU A 10 -35.94 -25.97 4.91
CA LEU A 10 -34.92 -25.18 5.58
C LEU A 10 -35.46 -24.61 6.89
N ARG A 11 -34.56 -24.55 7.87
CA ARG A 11 -34.81 -23.98 9.18
C ARG A 11 -33.65 -23.08 9.59
N VAL A 12 -33.96 -22.13 10.44
CA VAL A 12 -32.96 -21.30 11.11
C VAL A 12 -32.00 -22.21 11.88
N GLY A 13 -30.71 -21.99 11.68
CA GLY A 13 -29.62 -22.84 12.16
C GLY A 13 -29.04 -23.76 11.07
N MET A 14 -29.63 -23.91 9.89
CA MET A 14 -29.05 -24.74 8.82
C MET A 14 -27.99 -23.99 8.00
N PHE A 15 -26.83 -24.59 7.75
CA PHE A 15 -25.79 -24.00 6.89
C PHE A 15 -25.96 -24.41 5.43
N VAL A 16 -26.40 -23.49 4.58
CA VAL A 16 -26.60 -23.70 3.13
C VAL A 16 -25.29 -23.49 2.40
N ALA A 17 -24.62 -24.59 2.05
CA ALA A 17 -23.31 -24.66 1.40
C ALA A 17 -23.36 -24.43 -0.13
N ASP A 18 -24.43 -24.84 -0.81
CA ASP A 18 -24.59 -24.67 -2.27
C ASP A 18 -26.06 -24.53 -2.69
N LEU A 19 -26.33 -24.02 -3.89
CA LEU A 19 -27.69 -23.81 -4.42
C LEU A 19 -27.95 -24.66 -5.67
N ASP A 20 -29.21 -24.76 -6.09
CA ASP A 20 -29.60 -25.46 -7.32
C ASP A 20 -29.29 -24.71 -8.62
N ARG A 21 -28.62 -23.56 -8.50
CA ARG A 21 -28.29 -22.62 -9.56
C ARG A 21 -27.07 -21.78 -9.17
N PRO A 22 -26.45 -21.07 -10.13
CA PRO A 22 -25.34 -20.18 -9.83
C PRO A 22 -25.74 -19.10 -8.80
N TRP A 23 -24.88 -18.88 -7.81
CA TRP A 23 -25.12 -17.91 -6.73
C TRP A 23 -25.30 -16.47 -7.23
N VAL A 24 -24.63 -16.13 -8.34
CA VAL A 24 -24.76 -14.83 -9.03
C VAL A 24 -26.18 -14.54 -9.53
N ASP A 25 -27.00 -15.57 -9.70
CA ASP A 25 -28.40 -15.44 -10.14
C ASP A 25 -29.38 -15.40 -8.96
N THR A 26 -28.86 -15.30 -7.73
CA THR A 26 -29.63 -15.25 -6.48
C THR A 26 -29.18 -14.09 -5.62
N PRO A 27 -30.04 -13.58 -4.72
CA PRO A 27 -29.68 -12.46 -3.84
C PRO A 27 -28.66 -12.83 -2.74
N PHE A 28 -28.20 -14.09 -2.66
CA PHE A 28 -27.27 -14.54 -1.63
C PHE A 28 -25.82 -14.27 -2.02
N LEU A 29 -25.14 -13.50 -1.16
CA LEU A 29 -23.83 -12.88 -1.45
C LEU A 29 -22.61 -13.75 -1.10
N LEU A 30 -22.81 -14.94 -0.54
CA LEU A 30 -21.74 -15.85 -0.11
C LEU A 30 -22.02 -17.27 -0.62
N GLN A 31 -21.01 -17.95 -1.16
CA GLN A 31 -21.06 -19.41 -1.28
C GLN A 31 -20.97 -20.01 0.12
N GLY A 32 -22.10 -20.49 0.64
CA GLY A 32 -22.13 -21.02 1.99
C GLY A 32 -22.51 -19.99 3.05
N PHE A 33 -23.70 -20.09 3.63
CA PHE A 33 -24.07 -19.27 4.79
C PHE A 33 -24.96 -20.03 5.78
N LEU A 34 -24.91 -19.61 7.05
CA LEU A 34 -25.83 -20.11 8.07
C LEU A 34 -27.16 -19.36 7.92
N VAL A 35 -28.26 -20.09 7.85
CA VAL A 35 -29.60 -19.51 7.86
C VAL A 35 -29.87 -19.02 9.29
N GLU A 36 -29.97 -17.72 9.48
CA GLU A 36 -30.07 -17.07 10.80
C GLU A 36 -31.49 -16.58 11.09
N ASP A 37 -32.35 -16.50 10.08
CA ASP A 37 -33.74 -16.06 10.21
C ASP A 37 -34.68 -16.63 9.13
N ASP A 38 -35.99 -16.49 9.36
CA ASP A 38 -37.04 -16.97 8.44
C ASP A 38 -37.18 -16.11 7.18
N GLU A 39 -36.54 -14.94 7.12
CA GLU A 39 -36.52 -14.09 5.93
C GLU A 39 -35.57 -14.66 4.88
N GLN A 40 -34.37 -15.08 5.28
CA GLN A 40 -33.43 -15.80 4.44
C GLN A 40 -34.01 -17.12 3.90
N ILE A 41 -34.79 -17.83 4.71
CA ILE A 41 -35.51 -19.03 4.25
C ILE A 41 -36.51 -18.69 3.15
N ARG A 42 -37.28 -17.60 3.32
CA ARG A 42 -38.26 -17.15 2.33
C ARG A 42 -37.60 -16.70 1.04
N GLU A 43 -36.47 -16.01 1.13
CA GLU A 43 -35.69 -15.66 -0.06
C GLU A 43 -35.13 -16.92 -0.74
N LEU A 44 -34.61 -17.90 0.02
CA LEU A 44 -34.09 -19.14 -0.55
C LEU A 44 -35.21 -19.90 -1.26
N GLN A 45 -36.41 -19.92 -0.70
CA GLN A 45 -37.61 -20.51 -1.31
C GLN A 45 -38.10 -19.78 -2.56
N GLN A 46 -37.91 -18.45 -2.64
CA GLN A 46 -38.27 -17.67 -3.82
C GLN A 46 -37.33 -17.92 -5.00
N HIS A 47 -36.06 -18.19 -4.73
CA HIS A 47 -35.01 -18.26 -5.76
C HIS A 47 -34.53 -19.67 -6.06
N CYS A 48 -34.64 -20.61 -5.13
CA CYS A 48 -34.13 -21.97 -5.26
C CYS A 48 -35.21 -23.00 -4.89
N MET A 49 -35.29 -24.11 -5.62
CA MET A 49 -36.18 -25.21 -5.27
C MET A 49 -35.56 -26.10 -4.20
N TRP A 50 -34.23 -26.25 -4.24
CA TRP A 50 -33.46 -27.01 -3.26
C TRP A 50 -32.07 -26.39 -3.10
N VAL A 51 -31.43 -26.72 -2.00
CA VAL A 51 -30.08 -26.27 -1.64
C VAL A 51 -29.28 -27.42 -1.07
N ILE A 52 -27.96 -27.29 -1.03
CA ILE A 52 -27.07 -28.20 -0.32
C ILE A 52 -26.80 -27.63 1.06
N VAL A 53 -27.15 -28.36 2.12
CA VAL A 53 -26.92 -27.98 3.51
C VAL A 53 -25.75 -28.78 4.08
N ASP A 54 -24.73 -28.10 4.60
CA ASP A 54 -23.64 -28.74 5.33
C ASP A 54 -23.98 -28.84 6.82
N ARG A 55 -24.44 -30.02 7.21
CA ARG A 55 -24.88 -30.32 8.58
C ARG A 55 -23.79 -30.20 9.64
N ALA A 56 -22.50 -30.26 9.26
CA ALA A 56 -21.41 -30.10 10.22
C ALA A 56 -21.19 -28.63 10.63
N ARG A 57 -21.75 -27.69 9.87
CA ARG A 57 -21.66 -26.24 10.08
C ARG A 57 -22.99 -25.63 10.50
N SER A 58 -24.08 -26.38 10.43
CA SER A 58 -25.39 -26.03 10.98
C SER A 58 -25.36 -25.99 12.51
N LEU A 59 -26.06 -25.05 13.14
CA LEU A 59 -26.18 -24.89 14.59
C LEU A 59 -27.48 -25.50 15.11
N GLY A 60 -27.38 -26.40 16.11
CA GLY A 60 -28.49 -27.02 16.83
C GLY A 60 -28.44 -28.55 16.85
N ASP A 61 -28.72 -29.16 18.01
CA ASP A 61 -28.64 -30.63 18.24
C ASP A 61 -29.59 -31.45 17.36
N GLU A 62 -30.64 -30.82 16.81
CA GLU A 62 -31.60 -31.44 15.88
C GLU A 62 -31.09 -31.58 14.44
N TYR A 63 -29.91 -31.02 14.13
CA TYR A 63 -29.29 -31.06 12.80
C TYR A 63 -28.03 -31.94 12.72
N GLU A 64 -27.62 -32.58 13.83
CA GLU A 64 -26.64 -33.68 13.79
C GLU A 64 -27.14 -34.78 12.84
N ALA A 65 -26.24 -35.32 12.02
CA ALA A 65 -26.60 -36.33 11.05
C ALA A 65 -27.16 -37.59 11.75
N PRO A 66 -28.35 -38.11 11.39
CA PRO A 66 -28.67 -39.49 11.74
C PRO A 66 -27.63 -40.40 11.07
N ALA A 67 -27.20 -41.43 11.80
CA ALA A 67 -26.18 -42.36 11.36
C ALA A 67 -26.42 -42.84 9.91
N ALA A 68 -25.32 -42.86 9.15
CA ALA A 68 -25.26 -43.13 7.71
C ALA A 68 -26.21 -44.24 7.25
N ILE A 69 -26.96 -43.96 6.18
CA ILE A 69 -27.64 -44.97 5.39
C ILE A 69 -26.88 -45.13 4.06
N GLU A 70 -26.52 -46.37 3.78
CA GLU A 70 -25.68 -46.86 2.69
C GLU A 70 -26.21 -46.51 1.28
N HIS A 71 -25.27 -46.32 0.33
CA HIS A 71 -25.47 -46.23 -1.13
C HIS A 71 -26.43 -47.30 -1.70
N PRO A 72 -27.17 -47.11 -2.83
CA PRO A 72 -26.59 -47.01 -4.21
C PRO A 72 -27.53 -46.33 -5.28
N PRO A 73 -27.32 -46.41 -6.63
CA PRO A 73 -26.17 -46.83 -7.43
C PRO A 73 -25.60 -45.76 -8.41
N ARG A 74 -24.46 -46.13 -8.99
CA ARG A 74 -23.59 -45.46 -9.97
C ARG A 74 -24.27 -44.97 -11.26
N PHE A 75 -23.78 -43.85 -11.79
CA PHE A 75 -23.72 -43.60 -13.24
C PHE A 75 -22.26 -43.42 -13.70
N ALA A 76 -21.89 -44.17 -14.73
CA ALA A 76 -20.58 -44.19 -15.35
C ALA A 76 -20.37 -42.97 -16.24
N ALA A 77 -19.17 -42.37 -16.20
CA ALA A 77 -18.73 -41.42 -17.22
C ALA A 77 -17.76 -42.10 -18.21
N PRO A 78 -17.74 -41.70 -19.50
CA PRO A 78 -17.11 -42.46 -20.57
C PRO A 78 -15.59 -42.33 -20.57
N GLN A 79 -14.89 -43.44 -20.82
CA GLN A 79 -13.47 -43.48 -21.11
C GLN A 79 -13.20 -43.02 -22.55
N GLN A 80 -12.15 -42.21 -22.76
CA GLN A 80 -11.42 -42.14 -24.03
C GLN A 80 -9.92 -41.84 -23.78
N PRO A 81 -9.03 -42.20 -24.74
CA PRO A 81 -7.90 -43.08 -24.46
C PRO A 81 -6.54 -42.37 -24.36
N ALA A 82 -5.60 -43.12 -23.78
CA ALA A 82 -4.19 -42.78 -23.61
C ALA A 82 -3.45 -42.55 -24.92
N THR A 83 -2.61 -41.51 -24.96
CA THR A 83 -1.47 -41.42 -25.87
C THR A 83 -0.20 -41.05 -25.11
N ALA A 84 0.89 -41.71 -25.51
CA ALA A 84 2.13 -41.85 -24.78
C ALA A 84 3.05 -40.61 -24.87
N ARG A 85 3.85 -40.43 -23.81
CA ARG A 85 5.01 -39.53 -23.76
C ARG A 85 6.14 -39.99 -24.70
N PRO A 86 7.06 -39.09 -25.06
CA PRO A 86 8.48 -39.40 -25.08
C PRO A 86 9.20 -38.72 -23.91
N GLN A 87 10.02 -39.49 -23.22
CA GLN A 87 10.99 -39.04 -22.22
C GLN A 87 12.20 -38.40 -22.90
N VAL A 88 12.73 -37.32 -22.32
CA VAL A 88 14.11 -36.88 -22.53
C VAL A 88 14.79 -36.83 -21.17
N GLU A 89 15.85 -37.60 -21.04
CA GLU A 89 16.76 -37.64 -19.89
C GLU A 89 17.86 -36.57 -19.99
N THR A 90 18.55 -36.40 -18.85
CA THR A 90 19.81 -35.68 -18.60
C THR A 90 19.63 -34.19 -18.24
N SER A 91 20.27 -33.60 -17.23
CA SER A 91 21.42 -33.98 -16.40
C SER A 91 21.34 -33.21 -15.07
N SER A 92 21.59 -33.88 -13.95
CA SER A 92 21.61 -33.26 -12.62
C SER A 92 22.92 -32.50 -12.38
N ALA A 93 22.89 -31.17 -12.47
CA ALA A 93 23.88 -30.31 -11.84
C ALA A 93 23.25 -29.62 -10.63
N LYS A 94 23.82 -29.82 -9.44
CA LYS A 94 23.40 -29.15 -8.20
C LYS A 94 23.49 -27.62 -8.37
N PRO A 95 22.48 -26.84 -7.97
CA PRO A 95 22.64 -25.40 -7.84
C PRO A 95 23.64 -25.10 -6.72
N SER A 96 24.67 -24.31 -7.02
CA SER A 96 25.55 -23.72 -6.02
C SER A 96 24.76 -22.73 -5.15
N GLU A 97 24.94 -22.81 -3.83
CA GLU A 97 24.34 -21.90 -2.85
C GLU A 97 24.54 -20.42 -3.23
N PRO A 98 23.52 -19.56 -3.05
CA PRO A 98 23.69 -18.12 -3.17
C PRO A 98 24.59 -17.60 -2.05
N ALA A 99 25.52 -16.71 -2.40
CA ALA A 99 26.35 -16.01 -1.43
C ALA A 99 25.48 -15.20 -0.45
N PRO A 100 25.82 -15.16 0.85
CA PRO A 100 25.00 -14.48 1.84
C PRO A 100 24.92 -12.97 1.58
N PRO A 101 23.81 -12.30 1.95
CA PRO A 101 23.69 -10.85 1.87
C PRO A 101 24.81 -10.18 2.67
N ARG A 102 25.35 -9.07 2.14
CA ARG A 102 26.35 -8.27 2.87
C ARG A 102 25.80 -7.88 4.24
N PRO A 103 26.59 -7.99 5.32
CA PRO A 103 26.15 -7.59 6.65
C PRO A 103 25.83 -6.09 6.66
N PRO A 104 24.90 -5.63 7.52
CA PRO A 104 24.52 -4.23 7.62
C PRO A 104 25.74 -3.37 7.95
N PRO A 105 25.83 -2.13 7.41
CA PRO A 105 26.91 -1.23 7.72
C PRO A 105 26.95 -0.93 9.22
N ARG A 106 28.17 -0.86 9.73
CA ARG A 106 28.48 -0.55 11.13
C ARG A 106 28.97 0.90 11.18
N ASP A 107 28.71 1.61 12.27
CA ASP A 107 29.35 2.91 12.52
C ASP A 107 30.88 2.78 12.62
N ASP A 108 31.61 3.90 12.70
CA ASP A 108 33.07 3.92 12.87
C ASP A 108 33.56 3.17 14.14
N ALA A 109 32.63 2.81 15.04
CA ALA A 109 32.85 2.04 16.25
C ALA A 109 32.38 0.56 16.16
N GLY A 110 31.96 0.10 14.98
CA GLY A 110 31.57 -1.29 14.74
C GLY A 110 30.16 -1.68 15.21
N ARG A 111 29.29 -0.74 15.57
CA ARG A 111 27.93 -0.97 16.08
C ARG A 111 26.89 -0.95 14.97
N VAL A 112 25.83 -1.72 15.16
CA VAL A 112 24.68 -1.75 14.24
C VAL A 112 23.89 -0.46 14.43
N VAL A 113 23.71 0.34 13.37
CA VAL A 113 22.87 1.54 13.40
C VAL A 113 21.42 1.14 13.69
N ASN A 114 20.85 1.62 14.79
CA ASN A 114 19.47 1.37 15.20
C ASN A 114 18.60 2.57 14.84
N LEU A 115 17.54 2.34 14.06
CA LEU A 115 16.61 3.38 13.61
C LEU A 115 15.92 4.09 14.79
N GLU A 116 15.79 3.41 15.93
CA GLU A 116 15.24 3.97 17.17
C GLU A 116 16.07 5.14 17.73
N ASP A 117 17.39 5.15 17.54
CA ASP A 117 18.29 6.18 18.06
C ASP A 117 18.21 7.49 17.23
N ILE A 118 17.82 7.38 15.97
CA ILE A 118 17.57 8.53 15.07
C ILE A 118 16.20 9.15 15.38
N LEU A 119 15.22 8.33 15.78
CA LEU A 119 13.84 8.75 16.04
C LEU A 119 13.62 9.34 17.44
N THR A 120 14.51 9.05 18.41
CA THR A 120 14.37 9.48 19.81
C THR A 120 14.95 10.85 20.12
N GLN A 121 15.75 11.44 19.22
CA GLN A 121 16.36 12.76 19.44
C GLN A 121 15.37 13.95 19.37
N GLY A 122 14.08 13.71 19.07
CA GLY A 122 13.07 14.76 18.87
C GLY A 122 11.88 14.81 19.84
N ALA A 123 11.77 13.99 20.89
CA ALA A 123 10.54 13.99 21.70
C ALA A 123 10.74 13.74 23.20
N GLY A 124 10.92 14.80 23.98
CA GLY A 124 10.74 14.78 25.43
C GLY A 124 9.28 15.07 25.81
N ALA A 125 8.56 14.11 26.40
CA ALA A 125 7.34 14.40 27.16
C ALA A 125 7.00 13.28 28.18
N LYS A 126 6.73 13.71 29.42
CA LYS A 126 6.44 12.93 30.64
C LYS A 126 5.05 12.30 30.63
N ARG A 127 4.90 11.14 31.31
CA ARG A 127 3.65 10.43 31.61
C ARG A 127 2.76 11.18 32.62
N LEU A 128 1.45 11.09 32.45
CA LEU A 128 0.43 11.36 33.48
C LEU A 128 -0.45 10.10 33.70
N PRO A 129 -0.98 9.87 34.92
CA PRO A 129 -1.61 8.60 35.33
C PRO A 129 -3.12 8.56 35.05
N GLY A 130 -3.66 7.33 34.96
CA GLY A 130 -4.96 7.01 34.38
C GLY A 130 -6.19 7.02 35.29
N ALA A 131 -7.31 6.58 34.71
CA ALA A 131 -8.58 6.27 35.37
C ALA A 131 -9.32 5.14 34.63
N ILE A 132 -9.94 4.24 35.40
CA ILE A 132 -10.88 3.13 35.04
C ILE A 132 -12.30 3.67 35.37
N VAL A 133 -13.44 3.44 34.69
CA VAL A 133 -14.35 2.27 34.47
C VAL A 133 -15.60 2.78 33.66
N PRO A 134 -16.76 2.08 33.48
CA PRO A 134 -17.18 0.88 32.73
C PRO A 134 -18.28 1.13 31.63
N GLY A 135 -18.60 0.08 30.83
CA GLY A 135 -19.99 -0.41 30.67
C GLY A 135 -20.94 0.19 29.60
N MET A 136 -21.25 -0.66 28.62
CA MET A 136 -22.20 -0.62 27.47
C MET A 136 -23.63 -0.08 27.71
N THR A 137 -24.26 0.50 26.67
CA THR A 137 -25.54 0.04 26.04
C THR A 137 -25.80 0.72 24.67
N GLN A 138 -26.62 0.04 23.86
CA GLN A 138 -26.93 0.18 22.43
C GLN A 138 -27.57 1.50 21.97
N GLU A 139 -27.33 1.85 20.69
CA GLU A 139 -28.36 2.20 19.70
C GLU A 139 -27.76 2.12 18.28
N GLY A 140 -28.46 1.47 17.34
CA GLY A 140 -27.97 1.16 15.98
C GLY A 140 -28.40 2.20 14.94
N ASP A 141 -27.88 2.13 13.72
CA ASP A 141 -28.57 2.59 12.50
C ASP A 141 -27.83 2.11 11.24
N GLU A 142 -28.62 1.52 10.34
CA GLU A 142 -28.65 1.59 8.87
C GLU A 142 -27.36 1.65 8.02
N GLU A 143 -27.24 0.58 7.21
CA GLU A 143 -26.87 0.47 5.78
C GLU A 143 -25.98 1.52 5.07
N SER A 144 -24.88 1.03 4.46
CA SER A 144 -24.63 1.17 3.02
C SER A 144 -23.48 0.25 2.56
N GLY A 145 -23.59 -0.27 1.35
CA GLY A 145 -22.76 -1.33 0.78
C GLY A 145 -21.35 -0.91 0.45
N GLU A 146 -20.39 -1.37 1.24
CA GLU A 146 -18.97 -1.09 1.03
C GLU A 146 -18.15 -2.37 1.35
N GLY A 147 -17.00 -2.58 0.67
CA GLY A 147 -16.08 -3.73 0.85
C GLY A 147 -15.68 -4.00 2.30
N VAL A 148 -14.98 -5.07 2.68
CA VAL A 148 -14.71 -5.40 4.11
C VAL A 148 -14.23 -4.19 4.94
N ILE A 149 -13.40 -3.33 4.36
CA ILE A 149 -12.92 -2.10 4.99
C ILE A 149 -13.86 -0.92 4.80
N GLY A 150 -14.61 -0.88 3.70
CA GLY A 150 -15.81 -0.07 3.60
C GLY A 150 -16.91 -0.48 4.59
N ARG A 151 -17.04 -1.72 5.02
CA ARG A 151 -17.95 -2.14 6.09
C ARG A 151 -17.39 -1.77 7.46
N VAL A 152 -16.08 -1.78 7.63
CA VAL A 152 -15.39 -1.25 8.84
C VAL A 152 -15.50 0.28 8.94
N PHE A 153 -15.35 1.00 7.83
CA PHE A 153 -15.43 2.47 7.77
C PHE A 153 -16.86 3.00 7.58
N GLY A 154 -17.73 2.23 6.92
CA GLY A 154 -19.17 2.44 6.79
C GLY A 154 -19.92 2.16 8.09
N ARG A 155 -19.46 1.22 8.94
CA ARG A 155 -19.96 1.12 10.34
C ARG A 155 -19.64 2.36 11.17
N MET A 156 -18.64 3.14 10.80
CA MET A 156 -18.33 4.42 11.45
C MET A 156 -19.34 5.51 11.07
N LYS A 157 -20.05 5.42 9.93
CA LYS A 157 -21.20 6.30 9.60
C LYS A 157 -22.43 6.00 10.47
N GLY A 158 -22.68 4.73 10.78
CA GLY A 158 -23.82 4.31 11.61
C GLY A 158 -23.76 4.82 13.06
N LEU A 159 -22.58 5.20 13.57
CA LEU A 159 -22.43 5.82 14.89
C LEU A 159 -22.81 7.31 14.94
N PHE A 160 -22.99 7.98 13.80
CA PHE A 160 -23.32 9.42 13.75
C PHE A 160 -24.79 9.70 13.42
N LYS A 161 -25.64 8.66 13.27
CA LYS A 161 -27.01 8.83 12.73
C LYS A 161 -28.16 8.79 13.74
N ARG A 162 -27.96 8.37 15.00
CA ARG A 162 -29.03 8.45 16.01
C ARG A 162 -28.93 9.68 16.89
N GLY A 163 -29.64 10.73 16.48
CA GLY A 163 -29.76 11.94 17.29
C GLY A 163 -30.47 13.13 16.65
N ALA A 164 -31.71 12.93 16.20
CA ALA A 164 -32.77 13.95 16.08
C ALA A 164 -32.65 15.10 15.05
N SER A 165 -33.82 15.47 14.54
CA SER A 165 -34.16 16.68 13.79
C SER A 165 -33.38 17.93 14.21
N GLY A 166 -32.57 18.48 13.30
CA GLY A 166 -31.93 19.77 13.48
C GLY A 166 -30.80 19.95 12.48
N SER A 167 -30.88 20.99 11.66
CA SER A 167 -29.90 21.39 10.66
C SER A 167 -28.49 21.59 11.25
N ALA A 168 -27.58 20.63 11.01
CA ALA A 168 -26.13 20.81 11.03
C ALA A 168 -25.50 19.68 10.19
N GLU A 169 -24.57 20.02 9.31
CA GLU A 169 -23.92 19.11 8.37
C GLU A 169 -23.24 17.91 9.08
N ASN A 170 -23.51 16.70 8.60
CA ASN A 170 -22.83 15.46 8.99
C ASN A 170 -21.35 15.49 8.55
N ALA A 171 -20.47 16.08 9.36
CA ALA A 171 -19.02 16.04 9.15
C ALA A 171 -18.41 14.80 9.85
N ALA A 172 -17.59 14.04 9.12
CA ALA A 172 -16.75 12.99 9.69
C ALA A 172 -15.88 13.57 10.84
N PRO A 173 -15.53 12.77 11.87
CA PRO A 173 -14.71 13.25 12.98
C PRO A 173 -13.39 13.83 12.43
N PRO A 174 -12.94 14.99 12.93
CA PRO A 174 -11.72 15.61 12.44
C PRO A 174 -10.51 14.68 12.69
N PRO A 175 -9.48 14.73 11.84
CA PRO A 175 -8.27 13.96 12.05
C PRO A 175 -7.65 14.28 13.42
N PRO A 176 -6.95 13.32 14.04
CA PRO A 176 -6.35 13.52 15.35
C PRO A 176 -5.42 14.75 15.35
N PRO A 177 -5.38 15.52 16.45
CA PRO A 177 -4.59 16.75 16.52
C PRO A 177 -3.11 16.45 16.27
N GLN A 178 -2.54 17.16 15.30
CA GLN A 178 -1.11 17.08 14.97
C GLN A 178 -0.35 18.05 15.88
N PRO A 179 0.78 17.63 16.49
CA PRO A 179 1.53 18.50 17.39
C PRO A 179 2.01 19.74 16.64
N GLU A 180 2.09 20.85 17.36
CA GLU A 180 2.63 22.07 16.81
C GLU A 180 4.15 21.94 16.65
N GLU A 181 4.63 22.27 15.46
CA GLU A 181 6.04 22.27 15.14
C GLU A 181 6.73 23.40 15.92
N SER A 182 7.87 23.08 16.53
CA SER A 182 8.66 24.07 17.25
C SER A 182 9.31 25.07 16.27
N PRO A 183 9.62 26.30 16.71
CA PRO A 183 10.33 27.28 15.87
C PRO A 183 11.67 26.77 15.33
N GLN A 184 12.33 25.86 16.05
CA GLN A 184 13.59 25.25 15.66
C GLN A 184 13.41 24.25 14.50
N GLU A 185 12.37 23.42 14.58
CA GLU A 185 12.02 22.47 13.50
C GLU A 185 11.62 23.21 12.22
N LEU A 186 10.85 24.28 12.34
CA LEU A 186 10.48 25.12 11.19
C LEU A 186 11.71 25.78 10.55
N ALA A 187 12.64 26.30 11.36
CA ALA A 187 13.88 26.89 10.86
C ALA A 187 14.79 25.85 10.18
N ALA A 188 14.88 24.64 10.73
CA ALA A 188 15.64 23.55 10.14
C ALA A 188 15.08 23.14 8.77
N ARG A 189 13.75 23.08 8.61
CA ARG A 189 13.11 22.83 7.31
C ARG A 189 13.33 23.98 6.33
N ALA A 190 13.18 25.22 6.78
CA ALA A 190 13.42 26.39 5.95
C ALA A 190 14.84 26.43 5.38
N ALA A 191 15.83 25.99 6.15
CA ALA A 191 17.23 25.92 5.72
C ALA A 191 17.49 24.89 4.61
N LEU A 192 16.58 23.94 4.36
CA LEU A 192 16.68 22.97 3.28
C LEU A 192 16.08 23.47 1.96
N LEU A 193 15.31 24.56 2.01
CA LEU A 193 14.55 25.07 0.87
C LEU A 193 15.30 26.23 0.17
N PRO A 194 15.06 26.45 -1.13
CA PRO A 194 15.65 27.57 -1.85
C PRO A 194 15.25 28.93 -1.23
N PRO A 195 16.13 29.96 -1.31
CA PRO A 195 15.80 31.29 -0.84
C PRO A 195 14.51 31.83 -1.50
N GLY A 196 13.66 32.49 -0.71
CA GLY A 196 12.40 33.06 -1.19
C GLY A 196 11.19 32.12 -1.10
N ILE A 197 11.40 30.83 -0.82
CA ILE A 197 10.29 29.92 -0.51
C ILE A 197 9.78 30.18 0.91
N VAL A 198 8.52 30.57 1.02
CA VAL A 198 7.82 30.67 2.30
C VAL A 198 7.34 29.29 2.71
N VAL A 199 7.95 28.74 3.76
CA VAL A 199 7.63 27.40 4.29
C VAL A 199 6.18 27.33 4.72
N GLN A 200 5.47 26.32 4.21
CA GLN A 200 4.08 26.02 4.56
C GLN A 200 4.01 24.95 5.65
N THR A 201 2.98 25.05 6.49
CA THR A 201 2.62 24.00 7.45
C THR A 201 1.33 23.34 6.99
N TYR A 202 1.42 22.06 6.62
CA TYR A 202 0.26 21.29 6.18
C TYR A 202 -0.26 20.40 7.29
N ARG A 203 -1.55 20.52 7.59
CA ARG A 203 -2.29 19.60 8.47
C ARG A 203 -3.28 18.82 7.64
N ASP A 204 -3.53 17.58 8.03
CA ASP A 204 -4.53 16.77 7.33
C ASP A 204 -5.90 17.39 7.61
N SER A 205 -6.67 17.62 6.56
CA SER A 205 -7.98 18.28 6.66
C SER A 205 -9.13 17.27 6.69
N VAL A 206 -8.87 16.04 6.25
CA VAL A 206 -9.86 14.95 6.18
C VAL A 206 -9.24 13.63 6.65
N PRO A 207 -10.03 12.72 7.22
CA PRO A 207 -9.59 11.36 7.53
C PRO A 207 -9.16 10.58 6.28
N VAL A 208 -8.24 9.62 6.44
CA VAL A 208 -7.74 8.78 5.35
C VAL A 208 -8.88 7.98 4.69
N GLU A 209 -9.85 7.59 5.51
CA GLU A 209 -11.04 6.83 5.15
C GLU A 209 -11.94 7.58 4.16
N VAL A 210 -11.96 8.92 4.25
CA VAL A 210 -12.73 9.78 3.35
C VAL A 210 -11.93 10.10 2.09
N GLU A 211 -10.65 10.44 2.24
CA GLU A 211 -9.81 10.82 1.10
C GLU A 211 -9.50 9.65 0.17
N VAL A 212 -9.49 8.39 0.65
CA VAL A 212 -9.15 7.22 -0.18
C VAL A 212 -10.05 7.09 -1.42
N VAL A 213 -11.32 7.49 -1.34
CA VAL A 213 -12.24 7.47 -2.48
C VAL A 213 -11.76 8.44 -3.56
N LYS A 214 -11.39 9.66 -3.15
CA LYS A 214 -10.87 10.66 -4.08
C LYS A 214 -9.50 10.27 -4.63
N ALA A 215 -8.62 9.73 -3.77
CA ALA A 215 -7.33 9.22 -4.17
C ALA A 215 -7.44 8.12 -5.25
N ARG A 216 -8.44 7.23 -5.18
CA ARG A 216 -8.71 6.23 -6.22
C ARG A 216 -9.04 6.87 -7.58
N GLU A 217 -9.92 7.87 -7.59
CA GLU A 217 -10.25 8.60 -8.82
C GLU A 217 -9.01 9.27 -9.42
N VAL A 218 -8.19 9.92 -8.58
CA VAL A 218 -6.95 10.60 -9.02
C VAL A 218 -6.02 9.59 -9.67
N ILE A 219 -5.75 8.47 -9.00
CA ILE A 219 -4.82 7.45 -9.51
C ILE A 219 -5.32 6.82 -10.80
N GLN A 220 -6.63 6.56 -10.91
CA GLN A 220 -7.21 6.04 -12.15
C GLN A 220 -6.98 7.01 -13.32
N LYS A 221 -7.27 8.30 -13.14
CA LYS A 221 -7.01 9.31 -14.18
C LYS A 221 -5.52 9.40 -14.53
N THR A 222 -4.64 9.32 -13.53
CA THR A 222 -3.20 9.35 -13.77
C THR A 222 -2.75 8.17 -14.62
N ASP A 223 -3.28 6.97 -14.38
CA ASP A 223 -2.96 5.79 -15.19
C ASP A 223 -3.43 5.95 -16.64
N GLU A 224 -4.63 6.51 -16.86
CA GLU A 224 -5.15 6.79 -18.22
C GLU A 224 -4.25 7.78 -18.98
N VAL A 225 -3.76 8.82 -18.31
CA VAL A 225 -2.80 9.77 -18.89
C VAL A 225 -1.45 9.10 -19.17
N LEU A 226 -0.91 8.31 -18.23
CA LEU A 226 0.36 7.61 -18.45
C LEU A 226 0.29 6.63 -19.63
N ASP A 227 -0.81 5.88 -19.78
CA ASP A 227 -1.02 4.97 -20.91
C ASP A 227 -1.06 5.73 -22.25
N LYS A 228 -1.75 6.88 -22.29
CA LYS A 228 -1.80 7.74 -23.48
C LYS A 228 -0.42 8.30 -23.84
N LEU A 229 0.31 8.85 -22.87
CA LEU A 229 1.65 9.41 -23.09
C LEU A 229 2.59 8.40 -23.75
N VAL A 230 2.50 7.14 -23.35
CA VAL A 230 3.36 6.07 -23.87
C VAL A 230 3.04 5.77 -25.33
N ILE A 231 1.76 5.73 -25.67
CA ILE A 231 1.30 5.56 -27.05
C ILE A 231 1.81 6.72 -27.91
N ASP A 232 1.68 7.94 -27.42
CA ASP A 232 2.10 9.16 -28.14
C ASP A 232 3.62 9.19 -28.38
N ILE A 233 4.43 8.93 -27.36
CA ILE A 233 5.90 8.94 -27.47
C ILE A 233 6.40 7.82 -28.40
N ARG A 234 5.73 6.65 -28.40
CA ARG A 234 6.03 5.56 -29.34
C ARG A 234 5.60 5.91 -30.75
N GLY A 235 4.49 6.64 -30.91
CA GLY A 235 4.01 7.17 -32.19
C GLY A 235 4.84 8.34 -32.73
N GLY A 236 5.72 8.93 -31.91
CA GLY A 236 6.51 10.10 -32.28
C GLY A 236 5.75 11.43 -32.15
N HIS A 237 4.64 11.43 -31.42
CA HIS A 237 3.91 12.64 -31.07
C HIS A 237 4.59 13.38 -29.91
N LEU A 238 4.29 14.68 -29.79
CA LEU A 238 4.75 15.50 -28.67
C LEU A 238 3.93 15.20 -27.41
N LEU A 239 4.53 15.39 -26.23
CA LEU A 239 3.83 15.27 -24.96
C LEU A 239 2.79 16.39 -24.81
N GLU A 240 1.58 16.03 -24.40
CA GLU A 240 0.57 16.97 -23.92
C GLU A 240 0.82 17.25 -22.43
N ILE A 241 1.60 18.30 -22.14
CA ILE A 241 2.01 18.65 -20.77
C ILE A 241 0.82 19.08 -19.91
N GLU A 242 -0.19 19.68 -20.52
CA GLU A 242 -1.39 20.15 -19.83
C GLU A 242 -2.15 19.02 -19.12
N GLU A 243 -2.22 17.83 -19.73
CA GLU A 243 -2.85 16.66 -19.10
C GLU A 243 -2.04 16.14 -17.90
N VAL A 244 -0.71 16.17 -18.00
CA VAL A 244 0.19 15.82 -16.89
C VAL A 244 0.05 16.83 -15.75
N GLU A 245 0.00 18.12 -16.06
CA GLU A 245 -0.21 19.17 -15.07
C GLU A 245 -1.55 19.03 -14.35
N GLU A 246 -2.62 18.70 -15.08
CA GLU A 246 -3.94 18.50 -14.50
C GLU A 246 -3.95 17.34 -13.49
N VAL A 247 -3.47 16.17 -13.89
CA VAL A 247 -3.46 15.01 -12.97
C VAL A 247 -2.51 15.21 -11.79
N VAL A 248 -1.37 15.88 -12.01
CA VAL A 248 -0.45 16.22 -10.92
C VAL A 248 -1.08 17.21 -9.94
N ASN A 249 -1.83 18.20 -10.42
CA ASN A 249 -2.55 19.12 -9.53
C ASN A 249 -3.62 18.37 -8.72
N ASP A 250 -4.36 17.45 -9.35
CA ASP A 250 -5.30 16.55 -8.65
C ASP A 250 -4.59 15.72 -7.56
N MET A 251 -3.39 15.20 -7.83
CA MET A 251 -2.54 14.51 -6.85
C MET A 251 -2.10 15.43 -5.71
N VAL A 252 -1.65 16.65 -6.01
CA VAL A 252 -1.23 17.65 -5.00
C VAL A 252 -2.38 18.00 -4.09
N GLU A 253 -3.58 18.25 -4.63
CA GLU A 253 -4.76 18.54 -3.81
C GLU A 253 -5.12 17.37 -2.89
N SER A 254 -5.01 16.13 -3.38
CA SER A 254 -5.23 14.92 -2.57
C SER A 254 -4.19 14.78 -1.45
N ILE A 255 -2.90 14.92 -1.76
CA ILE A 255 -1.81 14.86 -0.79
C ILE A 255 -1.90 15.98 0.26
N VAL A 256 -2.29 17.18 -0.14
CA VAL A 256 -2.47 18.31 0.79
C VAL A 256 -3.55 17.97 1.82
N ARG A 257 -4.69 17.42 1.37
CA ARG A 257 -5.80 16.98 2.22
C ARG A 257 -5.40 15.84 3.14
N ASN A 258 -4.81 14.78 2.58
CA ASN A 258 -4.29 13.65 3.34
C ASN A 258 -3.28 12.82 2.48
N PRO A 259 -1.97 12.84 2.81
CA PRO A 259 -0.96 12.11 2.04
C PRO A 259 -1.09 10.59 2.13
N ASP A 260 -1.60 10.06 3.25
CA ASP A 260 -1.72 8.61 3.48
C ASP A 260 -2.67 7.95 2.50
N ALA A 261 -3.75 8.64 2.12
CA ALA A 261 -4.73 8.12 1.18
C ALA A 261 -4.11 7.86 -0.20
N LEU A 262 -3.40 8.84 -0.76
CA LEU A 262 -2.80 8.68 -2.10
C LEU A 262 -1.62 7.70 -2.08
N MET A 263 -0.78 7.73 -1.04
CA MET A 263 0.30 6.74 -0.84
C MET A 263 -0.23 5.32 -0.77
N TRP A 264 -1.34 5.13 -0.07
CA TRP A 264 -1.98 3.84 0.06
C TRP A 264 -2.51 3.33 -1.28
N VAL A 265 -3.29 4.14 -2.01
CA VAL A 265 -3.85 3.74 -3.31
C VAL A 265 -2.74 3.46 -4.32
N ALA A 266 -1.71 4.30 -4.38
CA ALA A 266 -0.57 4.10 -5.28
C ALA A 266 0.16 2.77 -5.00
N ARG A 267 0.31 2.40 -3.72
CA ARG A 267 0.92 1.12 -3.33
C ARG A 267 0.07 -0.09 -3.73
N LEU A 268 -1.27 0.01 -3.65
CA LEU A 268 -2.16 -1.05 -4.13
C LEU A 268 -2.04 -1.27 -5.64
N ARG A 269 -1.90 -0.17 -6.40
CA ARG A 269 -1.74 -0.21 -7.86
C ARG A 269 -0.38 -0.74 -8.31
N GLU A 270 0.68 -0.56 -7.54
CA GLU A 270 2.01 -1.12 -7.87
C GLU A 270 2.00 -2.65 -7.98
N GLN A 271 1.04 -3.32 -7.33
CA GLN A 271 0.86 -4.76 -7.45
C GLN A 271 0.15 -5.19 -8.73
N ASP A 272 -0.38 -4.26 -9.52
CA ASP A 272 -0.82 -4.53 -10.89
C ASP A 272 0.41 -4.51 -11.81
N ILE A 273 0.48 -5.42 -12.78
CA ILE A 273 1.60 -5.53 -13.74
C ILE A 273 1.50 -4.38 -14.76
N THR A 274 1.41 -3.14 -14.29
CA THR A 274 1.41 -1.95 -15.13
C THR A 274 2.84 -1.53 -15.38
N THR A 275 3.11 -1.09 -16.61
CA THR A 275 4.46 -0.72 -17.06
C THR A 275 5.00 0.51 -16.31
N TYR A 276 4.12 1.32 -15.70
CA TYR A 276 4.45 2.65 -15.15
C TYR A 276 4.04 2.89 -13.69
N GLY A 277 3.64 1.84 -12.96
CA GLY A 277 3.30 1.96 -11.52
C GLY A 277 4.46 2.51 -10.67
N HIS A 278 5.70 2.32 -11.11
CA HIS A 278 6.89 2.91 -10.46
C HIS A 278 6.88 4.44 -10.51
N SER A 279 6.70 5.04 -11.69
CA SER A 279 6.69 6.50 -11.85
C SER A 279 5.58 7.15 -11.03
N LEU A 280 4.40 6.53 -11.04
CA LEU A 280 3.27 6.98 -10.21
C LEU A 280 3.63 6.96 -8.72
N GLN A 281 4.22 5.87 -8.23
CA GLN A 281 4.62 5.75 -6.83
C GLN A 281 5.68 6.78 -6.45
N VAL A 282 6.69 7.01 -7.32
CA VAL A 282 7.71 8.03 -7.07
C VAL A 282 7.09 9.43 -7.04
N ALA A 283 6.16 9.75 -7.93
CA ALA A 283 5.43 11.02 -7.89
C ALA A 283 4.70 11.22 -6.57
N VAL A 284 3.96 10.22 -6.09
CA VAL A 284 3.26 10.29 -4.81
C VAL A 284 4.22 10.51 -3.65
N TYR A 285 5.33 9.76 -3.59
CA TYR A 285 6.32 9.92 -2.53
C TYR A 285 7.05 11.26 -2.61
N LEU A 286 7.39 11.73 -3.80
CA LEU A 286 8.13 12.97 -3.99
C LEU A 286 7.26 14.20 -3.65
N THR A 287 5.98 14.18 -4.00
CA THR A 287 5.01 15.21 -3.61
C THR A 287 4.73 15.18 -2.10
N ALA A 288 4.58 14.00 -1.49
CA ALA A 288 4.42 13.87 -0.03
C ALA A 288 5.67 14.35 0.72
N PHE A 289 6.85 14.06 0.18
CA PHE A 289 8.13 14.54 0.70
C PHE A 289 8.24 16.07 0.59
N GLY A 290 7.83 16.65 -0.54
CA GLY A 290 7.75 18.10 -0.70
C GLY A 290 6.80 18.76 0.30
N ARG A 291 5.63 18.15 0.53
CA ARG A 291 4.64 18.61 1.54
C ARG A 291 5.25 18.60 2.94
N GLN A 292 6.00 17.55 3.28
CA GLN A 292 6.70 17.44 4.56
C GLN A 292 7.77 18.53 4.73
N LEU A 293 8.51 18.88 3.68
CA LEU A 293 9.46 19.99 3.74
C LEU A 293 8.74 21.34 3.85
N GLY A 294 7.49 21.44 3.38
CA GLY A 294 6.68 22.66 3.43
C GLY A 294 6.77 23.48 2.15
N PHE A 295 7.04 22.83 1.03
CA PHE A 295 6.94 23.48 -0.26
C PHE A 295 5.52 23.97 -0.52
N PRO A 296 5.33 25.17 -1.09
CA PRO A 296 4.02 25.61 -1.54
C PRO A 296 3.55 24.77 -2.73
N LYS A 297 2.24 24.80 -3.00
CA LYS A 297 1.59 23.95 -4.03
C LYS A 297 2.27 23.99 -5.40
N PRO A 298 2.74 25.13 -5.96
CA PRO A 298 3.43 25.14 -7.25
C PRO A 298 4.67 24.24 -7.28
N GLN A 299 5.47 24.24 -6.22
CA GLN A 299 6.64 23.36 -6.10
C GLN A 299 6.24 21.91 -5.87
N LEU A 300 5.13 21.65 -5.17
CA LEU A 300 4.57 20.31 -5.04
C LEU A 300 4.14 19.75 -6.41
N SER A 301 3.55 20.59 -7.26
CA SER A 301 3.19 20.22 -8.64
C SER A 301 4.46 19.91 -9.46
N MET A 302 5.49 20.75 -9.38
CA MET A 302 6.74 20.46 -10.09
C MET A 302 7.40 19.15 -9.62
N LEU A 303 7.40 18.86 -8.31
CA LEU A 303 7.87 17.58 -7.77
C LEU A 303 7.03 16.39 -8.26
N GLY A 304 5.71 16.55 -8.38
CA GLY A 304 4.83 15.53 -8.96
C GLY A 304 5.16 15.25 -10.42
N GLN A 305 5.43 16.30 -11.22
CA GLN A 305 5.87 16.15 -12.62
C GLN A 305 7.21 15.41 -12.72
N VAL A 306 8.20 15.76 -11.88
CA VAL A 306 9.48 15.04 -11.82
C VAL A 306 9.23 13.55 -11.57
N GLY A 307 8.40 13.21 -10.59
CA GLY A 307 8.07 11.83 -10.26
C GLY A 307 7.49 11.02 -11.43
N LEU A 308 6.51 11.58 -12.14
CA LEU A 308 5.85 10.90 -13.25
C LEU A 308 6.78 10.73 -14.47
N LEU A 309 7.69 11.69 -14.68
CA LEU A 309 8.45 11.80 -15.93
C LEU A 309 9.92 11.39 -15.81
N LEU A 310 10.49 11.20 -14.62
CA LEU A 310 11.92 10.89 -14.44
C LEU A 310 12.40 9.69 -15.27
N ASP A 311 11.52 8.71 -15.44
CA ASP A 311 11.80 7.46 -16.13
C ASP A 311 11.23 7.39 -17.55
N ILE A 312 10.70 8.49 -18.08
CA ILE A 312 10.01 8.50 -19.39
C ILE A 312 10.91 8.04 -20.54
N GLY A 313 12.21 8.31 -20.44
CA GLY A 313 13.20 7.88 -21.44
C GLY A 313 13.39 6.36 -21.52
N LYS A 314 12.93 5.58 -20.53
CA LYS A 314 12.96 4.10 -20.60
C LYS A 314 12.15 3.58 -21.80
N ILE A 315 11.17 4.34 -22.29
CA ILE A 315 10.38 3.99 -23.48
C ILE A 315 11.26 3.83 -24.74
N LYS A 316 12.41 4.51 -24.81
CA LYS A 316 13.35 4.43 -25.93
C LYS A 316 14.36 3.28 -25.80
N LEU A 317 14.40 2.59 -24.65
CA LEU A 317 15.31 1.46 -24.44
C LEU A 317 14.78 0.17 -25.08
N PRO A 318 15.68 -0.77 -25.46
CA PRO A 318 15.26 -2.08 -25.96
C PRO A 318 14.42 -2.85 -24.93
N ARG A 319 13.35 -3.50 -25.39
CA ARG A 319 12.46 -4.29 -24.54
C ARG A 319 13.19 -5.40 -23.78
N ASP A 320 14.05 -6.14 -24.47
CA ASP A 320 14.84 -7.24 -23.87
C ASP A 320 15.74 -6.78 -22.72
N LEU A 321 16.18 -5.50 -22.73
CA LEU A 321 16.94 -4.91 -21.64
C LEU A 321 16.06 -4.61 -20.42
N LEU A 322 14.84 -4.09 -20.65
CA LEU A 322 13.88 -3.73 -19.61
C LEU A 322 13.26 -4.96 -18.93
N GLU A 323 13.01 -6.01 -19.71
CA GLU A 323 12.38 -7.25 -19.24
C GLU A 323 13.39 -8.28 -18.73
N LYS A 324 14.70 -7.96 -18.73
CA LYS A 324 15.75 -8.90 -18.35
C LYS A 324 15.58 -9.40 -16.91
N GLU A 325 15.46 -10.72 -16.77
CA GLU A 325 15.50 -11.41 -15.49
C GLU A 325 16.95 -11.63 -15.05
N GLY A 326 17.43 -10.81 -14.10
CA GLY A 326 18.77 -10.95 -13.52
C GLY A 326 19.60 -9.67 -13.56
N LYS A 327 20.92 -9.80 -13.35
CA LYS A 327 21.83 -8.65 -13.35
C LYS A 327 22.14 -8.21 -14.77
N LEU A 328 22.19 -6.90 -14.97
CA LEU A 328 22.72 -6.31 -16.20
C LEU A 328 24.25 -6.49 -16.24
N SER A 329 24.77 -6.79 -17.43
CA SER A 329 26.20 -6.66 -17.76
C SER A 329 26.63 -5.20 -17.71
N PRO A 330 27.94 -4.90 -17.63
CA PRO A 330 28.43 -3.52 -17.67
C PRO A 330 27.98 -2.74 -18.92
N GLU A 331 27.90 -3.40 -20.07
CA GLU A 331 27.48 -2.81 -21.34
C GLU A 331 25.97 -2.51 -21.33
N GLU A 332 25.16 -3.47 -20.88
CA GLU A 332 23.71 -3.29 -20.70
C GLU A 332 23.39 -2.21 -19.67
N PHE A 333 24.16 -2.14 -18.58
CA PHE A 333 24.02 -1.08 -17.59
C PHE A 333 24.38 0.29 -18.18
N THR A 334 25.42 0.36 -19.00
CA THR A 334 25.80 1.59 -19.71
C THR A 334 24.70 2.05 -20.66
N LEU A 335 24.07 1.12 -21.38
CA LEU A 335 22.91 1.41 -22.22
C LEU A 335 21.70 1.85 -21.38
N ALA A 336 21.42 1.17 -20.26
CA ALA A 336 20.30 1.51 -19.38
C ALA A 336 20.42 2.94 -18.82
N LYS A 337 21.63 3.42 -18.49
CA LYS A 337 21.87 4.80 -18.05
C LYS A 337 21.41 5.86 -19.05
N GLN A 338 21.32 5.53 -20.34
CA GLN A 338 20.90 6.48 -21.38
C GLN A 338 19.43 6.91 -21.26
N HIS A 339 18.60 6.23 -20.46
CA HIS A 339 17.21 6.65 -20.26
C HIS A 339 17.10 8.07 -19.72
N VAL A 340 18.07 8.55 -18.94
CA VAL A 340 18.07 9.94 -18.45
C VAL A 340 18.14 10.89 -19.64
N GLN A 341 19.13 10.71 -20.52
CA GLN A 341 19.28 11.55 -21.71
C GLN A 341 18.09 11.44 -22.66
N PHE A 342 17.57 10.22 -22.89
CA PHE A 342 16.37 10.04 -23.70
C PHE A 342 15.15 10.75 -23.11
N GLY A 343 15.03 10.79 -21.79
CA GLY A 343 14.00 11.56 -21.10
C GLY A 343 14.16 13.06 -21.37
N LEU A 344 15.36 13.59 -21.20
CA LEU A 344 15.67 15.00 -21.48
C LEU A 344 15.42 15.38 -22.95
N ASP A 345 15.76 14.51 -23.91
CA ASP A 345 15.52 14.75 -25.33
C ASP A 345 14.02 14.81 -25.67
N ILE A 346 13.22 13.94 -25.04
CA ILE A 346 11.76 13.96 -25.15
C ILE A 346 11.22 15.29 -24.60
N LEU A 347 11.66 15.69 -23.41
CA LEU A 347 11.18 16.90 -22.74
C LEU A 347 11.62 18.19 -23.46
N ALA A 348 12.83 18.20 -24.04
CA ALA A 348 13.34 19.35 -24.81
C ALA A 348 12.51 19.62 -26.09
N SER A 349 11.80 18.60 -26.58
CA SER A 349 10.89 18.73 -27.72
C SER A 349 9.52 19.28 -27.32
N THR A 350 9.24 19.38 -26.02
CA THR A 350 7.96 19.86 -25.46
C THR A 350 8.16 21.24 -24.82
N PRO A 351 7.28 22.22 -25.11
CA PRO A 351 7.41 23.55 -24.53
C PRO A 351 7.07 23.57 -23.03
N ASN A 352 7.51 24.63 -22.34
CA ASN A 352 7.01 25.09 -21.03
C ASN A 352 7.36 24.27 -19.77
N PHE A 353 8.30 23.33 -19.82
CA PHE A 353 8.81 22.74 -18.58
C PHE A 353 9.61 23.74 -17.75
N HIS A 354 9.32 23.80 -16.45
CA HIS A 354 10.10 24.60 -15.53
C HIS A 354 11.53 24.02 -15.38
N PRO A 355 12.59 24.84 -15.32
CA PRO A 355 13.97 24.36 -15.21
C PRO A 355 14.20 23.38 -14.04
N GLU A 356 13.57 23.62 -12.89
CA GLU A 356 13.68 22.71 -11.73
C GLU A 356 13.14 21.30 -12.00
N VAL A 357 12.12 21.16 -12.88
CA VAL A 357 11.60 19.86 -13.29
C VAL A 357 12.63 19.13 -14.15
N ILE A 358 13.19 19.84 -15.14
CA ILE A 358 14.23 19.30 -16.02
C ILE A 358 15.46 18.87 -15.23
N GLU A 359 15.95 19.72 -14.31
CA GLU A 359 17.08 19.40 -13.44
C GLU A 359 16.77 18.25 -12.48
N GLY A 360 15.54 18.17 -11.95
CA GLY A 360 15.11 17.05 -11.11
C GLY A 360 15.22 15.72 -11.85
N ILE A 361 14.79 15.70 -13.12
CA ILE A 361 14.86 14.54 -14.00
C ILE A 361 16.31 14.27 -14.45
N ALA A 362 17.11 15.29 -14.74
CA ALA A 362 18.52 15.09 -15.12
C ALA A 362 19.34 14.44 -14.00
N HIS A 363 19.05 14.80 -12.75
CA HIS A 363 19.91 14.48 -11.61
C HIS A 363 19.39 13.36 -10.70
N HIS A 364 18.25 12.71 -10.97
CA HIS A 364 17.67 11.71 -10.04
C HIS A 364 18.58 10.48 -9.78
N HIS A 365 19.54 10.21 -10.68
CA HIS A 365 20.56 9.17 -10.49
C HIS A 365 21.92 9.68 -10.00
N GLU A 366 22.06 10.99 -9.76
CA GLU A 366 23.24 11.55 -9.13
C GLU A 366 23.31 11.20 -7.63
N ARG A 367 24.52 11.18 -7.07
CA ARG A 367 24.79 10.85 -5.66
C ARG A 367 25.72 11.88 -5.09
N ILE A 368 25.51 12.30 -3.84
CA ILE A 368 26.25 13.47 -3.30
C ILE A 368 27.78 13.26 -3.22
N ASN A 369 28.24 12.02 -3.26
CA ASN A 369 29.66 11.65 -3.33
C ASN A 369 30.22 11.56 -4.76
N GLY A 370 29.44 11.88 -5.80
CA GLY A 370 29.87 11.87 -7.21
C GLY A 370 29.88 10.49 -7.86
N SER A 371 29.41 9.44 -7.17
CA SER A 371 29.33 8.08 -7.72
C SER A 371 28.14 7.85 -8.66
N GLY A 372 27.27 8.85 -8.80
CA GLY A 372 26.07 8.81 -9.62
C GLY A 372 26.33 9.01 -11.12
N TYR A 373 25.25 9.21 -11.86
CA TYR A 373 25.25 9.46 -13.30
C TYR A 373 24.07 10.36 -13.68
N PRO A 374 24.09 11.04 -14.85
CA PRO A 374 25.07 10.93 -15.94
C PRO A 374 26.38 11.72 -15.79
N GLU A 375 26.41 12.78 -14.98
CA GLU A 375 27.49 13.77 -14.92
C GLU A 375 28.46 13.53 -13.75
N GLY A 376 28.04 12.81 -12.71
CA GLY A 376 28.87 12.54 -11.53
C GLY A 376 29.01 13.74 -10.61
N LEU A 377 27.92 14.49 -10.44
CA LEU A 377 27.87 15.74 -9.68
C LEU A 377 28.11 15.52 -8.18
N LEU A 378 28.73 16.51 -7.52
CA LEU A 378 29.07 16.46 -6.10
C LEU A 378 28.16 17.35 -5.25
N GLY A 379 27.65 16.79 -4.14
CA GLY A 379 26.96 17.54 -3.10
C GLY A 379 25.82 18.42 -3.61
N THR A 380 26.03 19.74 -3.55
CA THR A 380 25.05 20.76 -3.93
C THR A 380 25.07 21.15 -5.40
N GLU A 381 25.98 20.59 -6.21
CA GLU A 381 25.90 20.67 -7.68
C GLU A 381 24.66 19.94 -8.19
N ILE A 382 24.21 18.93 -7.44
CA ILE A 382 22.93 18.26 -7.64
C ILE A 382 21.79 19.18 -7.20
N SER A 383 20.88 19.49 -8.12
CA SER A 383 19.66 20.26 -7.84
C SER A 383 18.90 19.68 -6.64
N LEU A 384 18.18 20.52 -5.90
CA LEU A 384 17.41 20.06 -4.74
C LEU A 384 16.37 19.00 -5.15
N PHE A 385 15.68 19.21 -6.27
CA PHE A 385 14.72 18.25 -6.80
C PHE A 385 15.41 16.95 -7.22
N GLY A 386 16.62 17.00 -7.78
CA GLY A 386 17.42 15.81 -8.09
C GLY A 386 17.78 15.01 -6.85
N ARG A 387 18.27 15.69 -5.79
CA ARG A 387 18.57 15.06 -4.49
C ARG A 387 17.34 14.43 -3.86
N MET A 388 16.18 15.07 -3.95
CA MET A 388 14.92 14.52 -3.44
C MET A 388 14.43 13.33 -4.28
N ALA A 389 14.45 13.47 -5.61
CA ALA A 389 14.03 12.44 -6.55
C ALA A 389 14.89 11.17 -6.42
N GLY A 390 16.21 11.29 -6.27
CA GLY A 390 17.08 10.13 -6.09
C GLY A 390 16.81 9.34 -4.81
N ILE A 391 16.34 9.99 -3.73
CA ILE A 391 15.91 9.30 -2.51
C ILE A 391 14.58 8.56 -2.76
N ALA A 392 13.59 9.24 -3.33
CA ALA A 392 12.25 8.68 -3.57
C ALA A 392 12.29 7.52 -4.59
N ASP A 393 13.02 7.68 -5.69
CA ASP A 393 13.23 6.65 -6.72
C ASP A 393 13.94 5.43 -6.14
N CYS A 394 15.01 5.64 -5.37
CA CYS A 394 15.73 4.54 -4.73
C CYS A 394 14.82 3.75 -3.79
N PHE A 395 14.00 4.43 -2.98
CA PHE A 395 13.05 3.79 -2.07
C PHE A 395 11.99 2.96 -2.82
N ALA A 396 11.37 3.52 -3.85
CA ALA A 396 10.39 2.80 -4.67
C ALA A 396 11.03 1.57 -5.34
N ALA A 397 12.22 1.74 -5.92
CA ALA A 397 12.90 0.67 -6.65
C ALA A 397 13.33 -0.54 -5.77
N ILE A 398 13.63 -0.33 -4.48
CA ILE A 398 14.02 -1.39 -3.54
C ILE A 398 12.83 -2.07 -2.87
N THR A 399 11.69 -1.39 -2.75
CA THR A 399 10.46 -1.94 -2.16
C THR A 399 9.58 -2.65 -3.17
N LYS A 400 9.83 -2.44 -4.48
CA LYS A 400 9.17 -3.16 -5.57
C LYS A 400 9.46 -4.66 -5.57
N ARG A 401 8.41 -5.47 -5.71
CA ARG A 401 8.52 -6.93 -5.95
C ARG A 401 9.06 -7.19 -7.35
N ARG A 402 10.06 -8.07 -7.47
CA ARG A 402 10.61 -8.50 -8.77
C ARG A 402 10.35 -10.00 -8.97
N PRO A 403 10.13 -10.49 -10.22
CA PRO A 403 9.92 -11.92 -10.47
C PRO A 403 11.04 -12.81 -9.92
N TYR A 404 12.27 -12.28 -9.87
CA TYR A 404 13.49 -12.97 -9.52
C TYR A 404 14.07 -12.62 -8.14
N ALA A 405 13.39 -11.78 -7.35
CA ALA A 405 13.82 -11.41 -6.00
C ALA A 405 12.64 -11.02 -5.11
N GLU A 406 12.60 -11.53 -3.87
CA GLU A 406 11.62 -11.08 -2.89
C GLU A 406 11.80 -9.58 -2.61
N ALA A 407 10.68 -8.88 -2.46
CA ALA A 407 10.68 -7.46 -2.11
C ALA A 407 11.34 -7.27 -0.74
N VAL A 408 12.21 -6.26 -0.62
CA VAL A 408 12.71 -5.83 0.69
C VAL A 408 11.55 -5.18 1.44
N SER A 409 11.41 -5.45 2.74
CA SER A 409 10.37 -4.80 3.53
C SER A 409 10.59 -3.28 3.57
N SER A 410 9.52 -2.50 3.64
CA SER A 410 9.64 -1.03 3.74
C SER A 410 10.56 -0.59 4.90
N TYR A 411 10.54 -1.33 6.01
CA TYR A 411 11.40 -1.09 7.16
C TYR A 411 12.90 -1.25 6.83
N GLU A 412 13.27 -2.34 6.14
CA GLU A 412 14.65 -2.59 5.71
C GLU A 412 15.11 -1.62 4.62
N ALA A 413 14.19 -1.21 3.75
CA ALA A 413 14.42 -0.15 2.76
C ALA A 413 14.75 1.19 3.45
N MET A 414 13.96 1.60 4.45
CA MET A 414 14.25 2.80 5.25
C MET A 414 15.58 2.70 5.98
N ARG A 415 15.89 1.52 6.56
CA ARG A 415 17.17 1.26 7.21
C ARG A 415 18.35 1.39 6.25
N SER A 416 18.20 0.92 5.01
CA SER A 416 19.22 1.04 3.97
C SER A 416 19.46 2.50 3.60
N LEU A 417 18.39 3.27 3.38
CA LEU A 417 18.49 4.72 3.15
C LEU A 417 19.20 5.45 4.29
N SER A 418 18.88 5.14 5.54
CA SER A 418 19.58 5.70 6.71
C SER A 418 21.07 5.33 6.71
N GLY A 419 21.42 4.11 6.31
CA GLY A 419 22.82 3.67 6.18
C GLY A 419 23.59 4.34 5.04
N TRP A 420 22.89 4.92 4.05
CA TRP A 420 23.46 5.65 2.92
C TRP A 420 23.43 7.18 3.11
N ALA A 421 22.84 7.66 4.21
CA ALA A 421 22.79 9.07 4.56
C ALA A 421 24.20 9.61 4.82
N GLY A 422 24.51 10.78 4.28
CA GLY A 422 25.83 11.42 4.39
C GLY A 422 26.86 10.93 3.36
N ASP A 423 26.61 9.83 2.66
CA ASP A 423 27.48 9.32 1.59
C ASP A 423 26.79 9.41 0.22
N TYR A 424 25.66 8.72 0.03
CA TYR A 424 24.95 8.73 -1.27
C TYR A 424 23.88 9.82 -1.32
N PHE A 425 23.27 10.11 -0.16
CA PHE A 425 22.16 11.04 -0.03
C PHE A 425 22.42 12.05 1.09
N GLN A 426 21.90 13.26 0.93
CA GLN A 426 21.99 14.27 1.99
C GLN A 426 21.19 13.82 3.22
N GLU A 427 21.86 13.75 4.37
CA GLU A 427 21.28 13.19 5.60
C GLU A 427 19.98 13.88 6.02
N ALA A 428 19.95 15.22 6.03
CA ALA A 428 18.76 15.96 6.41
C ALA A 428 17.56 15.67 5.48
N LEU A 429 17.79 15.44 4.18
CA LEU A 429 16.73 15.07 3.24
C LEU A 429 16.24 13.63 3.49
N VAL A 430 17.14 12.69 3.79
CA VAL A 430 16.75 11.32 4.16
C VAL A 430 15.87 11.32 5.42
N GLN A 431 16.22 12.10 6.44
CA GLN A 431 15.43 12.22 7.66
C GLN A 431 14.03 12.79 7.39
N GLN A 432 13.93 13.80 6.52
CA GLN A 432 12.65 14.39 6.13
C GLN A 432 11.82 13.43 5.25
N PHE A 433 12.45 12.65 4.36
CA PHE A 433 11.78 11.61 3.59
C PHE A 433 11.18 10.54 4.51
N ILE A 434 11.95 9.99 5.45
CA ILE A 434 11.47 9.01 6.45
C ILE A 434 10.32 9.61 7.28
N SER A 435 10.41 10.90 7.60
CA SER A 435 9.36 11.61 8.35
C SER A 435 8.07 11.74 7.53
N SER A 436 8.18 11.91 6.20
CA SER A 436 7.04 12.04 5.28
C SER A 436 6.34 10.71 5.00
N VAL A 437 7.11 9.64 4.79
CA VAL A 437 6.59 8.34 4.36
C VAL A 437 6.25 7.43 5.55
N GLY A 438 6.94 7.63 6.68
CA GLY A 438 6.84 6.78 7.87
C GLY A 438 7.77 5.57 7.82
N VAL A 439 8.17 5.10 9.01
CA VAL A 439 9.05 3.91 9.18
C VAL A 439 8.35 2.64 8.66
N PHE A 440 7.05 2.56 8.89
CA PHE A 440 6.16 1.58 8.31
C PHE A 440 5.14 2.35 7.48
N PRO A 441 5.40 2.55 6.17
CA PRO A 441 4.49 3.26 5.28
C PRO A 441 3.13 2.59 5.23
N VAL A 442 2.09 3.36 4.95
CA VAL A 442 0.73 2.84 4.74
C VAL A 442 0.72 1.74 3.67
N GLY A 443 -0.04 0.68 3.92
CA GLY A 443 -0.08 -0.55 3.14
C GLY A 443 1.12 -1.49 3.36
N SER A 444 2.02 -1.21 4.30
CA SER A 444 3.07 -2.18 4.67
C SER A 444 2.49 -3.31 5.52
N LEU A 445 2.93 -4.55 5.27
CA LEU A 445 2.68 -5.69 6.14
C LEU A 445 3.66 -5.67 7.32
N ILE A 446 3.16 -5.94 8.52
CA ILE A 446 3.93 -6.01 9.74
C ILE A 446 3.54 -7.24 10.56
N GLU A 447 4.49 -7.80 11.31
CA GLU A 447 4.22 -8.82 12.32
C GLU A 447 4.21 -8.16 13.70
N LEU A 448 3.14 -8.39 14.48
CA LEU A 448 3.04 -7.97 15.87
C LEU A 448 3.79 -8.93 16.79
N ASN A 449 4.18 -8.47 17.98
CA ASN A 449 4.84 -9.31 18.99
C ASN A 449 4.00 -10.52 19.47
N THR A 450 2.70 -10.47 19.22
CA THR A 450 1.70 -11.52 19.48
C THR A 450 1.63 -12.57 18.38
N GLY A 451 2.25 -12.31 17.22
CA GLY A 451 2.34 -13.23 16.08
C GLY A 451 1.37 -12.91 14.95
N GLU A 452 0.32 -12.12 15.18
CA GLU A 452 -0.59 -11.69 14.12
C GLU A 452 0.15 -10.83 13.09
N VAL A 453 -0.28 -10.96 11.83
CA VAL A 453 0.08 -10.05 10.75
C VAL A 453 -0.99 -8.96 10.62
N ALA A 454 -0.53 -7.73 10.48
CA ALA A 454 -1.36 -6.56 10.29
C ALA A 454 -0.88 -5.71 9.11
N ILE A 455 -1.82 -4.94 8.54
CA ILE A 455 -1.54 -3.96 7.49
C ILE A 455 -1.54 -2.57 8.12
N VAL A 456 -0.54 -1.74 7.83
CA VAL A 456 -0.55 -0.34 8.27
C VAL A 456 -1.61 0.44 7.49
N VAL A 457 -2.53 1.10 8.19
CA VAL A 457 -3.64 1.86 7.58
C VAL A 457 -3.42 3.36 7.65
N ALA A 458 -2.74 3.84 8.70
CA ALA A 458 -2.33 5.23 8.83
C ALA A 458 -1.06 5.30 9.67
N HIS A 459 -0.11 6.15 9.27
CA HIS A 459 1.09 6.36 10.07
C HIS A 459 0.80 7.36 11.19
N ASN A 460 1.57 7.28 12.27
CA ASN A 460 1.52 8.28 13.34
C ASN A 460 2.71 9.23 13.20
N LYS A 461 2.43 10.51 12.90
CA LYS A 461 3.44 11.54 12.66
C LYS A 461 4.33 11.83 13.87
N VAL A 462 3.82 11.59 15.09
CA VAL A 462 4.51 11.88 16.36
C VAL A 462 5.23 10.65 16.90
N ARG A 463 4.56 9.51 16.87
CA ARG A 463 5.03 8.22 17.40
C ARG A 463 5.14 7.25 16.23
N ARG A 464 6.19 7.39 15.42
CA ARG A 464 6.35 6.69 14.14
C ARG A 464 6.36 5.16 14.22
N LEU A 465 6.61 4.60 15.41
CA LEU A 465 6.54 3.15 15.69
C LEU A 465 5.16 2.69 16.20
N LYS A 466 4.19 3.59 16.29
CA LYS A 466 2.83 3.36 16.78
C LYS A 466 1.76 3.78 15.74
N PRO A 467 1.75 3.18 14.54
CA PRO A 467 0.72 3.41 13.54
C PRO A 467 -0.64 2.81 13.92
N ARG A 468 -1.69 3.19 13.18
CA ARG A 468 -2.97 2.46 13.13
C ARG A 468 -2.84 1.31 12.14
N VAL A 469 -3.27 0.12 12.55
CA VAL A 469 -3.05 -1.13 11.80
C VAL A 469 -4.33 -1.95 11.74
N LEU A 470 -4.54 -2.68 10.65
CA LEU A 470 -5.62 -3.63 10.48
C LEU A 470 -5.06 -5.03 10.65
N VAL A 471 -5.47 -5.73 11.71
CA VAL A 471 -5.05 -7.10 11.98
C VAL A 471 -5.81 -8.05 11.05
N VAL A 472 -5.09 -8.79 10.20
CA VAL A 472 -5.67 -9.59 9.11
C VAL A 472 -5.44 -11.09 9.26
N THR A 473 -4.65 -11.52 10.24
CA THR A 473 -4.44 -12.95 10.55
C THR A 473 -4.46 -13.21 12.05
N GLY A 474 -4.65 -14.48 12.44
CA GLY A 474 -4.33 -14.96 13.77
C GLY A 474 -2.82 -15.15 13.99
N PRO A 475 -2.38 -15.46 15.24
CA PRO A 475 -0.97 -15.72 15.54
C PRO A 475 -0.33 -16.84 14.70
N ASP A 476 -1.14 -17.78 14.25
CA ASP A 476 -0.81 -18.91 13.37
C ASP A 476 -0.68 -18.53 11.89
N LYS A 477 -0.82 -17.24 11.56
CA LYS A 477 -0.76 -16.68 10.21
C LYS A 477 -1.95 -17.05 9.32
N THR A 478 -3.01 -17.62 9.88
CA THR A 478 -4.24 -17.88 9.12
C THR A 478 -5.06 -16.58 8.98
N PRO A 479 -5.59 -16.25 7.78
CA PRO A 479 -6.44 -15.08 7.60
C PRO A 479 -7.67 -15.13 8.51
N VAL A 480 -7.96 -14.03 9.20
CA VAL A 480 -9.19 -13.92 10.00
C VAL A 480 -10.36 -13.51 9.12
N GLY A 481 -11.53 -14.09 9.38
CA GLY A 481 -12.76 -13.72 8.65
C GLY A 481 -13.22 -12.29 8.93
N PHE A 482 -12.84 -11.72 10.08
CA PHE A 482 -13.17 -10.35 10.48
C PHE A 482 -11.92 -9.58 10.94
N PRO A 483 -11.26 -8.86 10.02
CA PRO A 483 -10.12 -8.02 10.37
C PRO A 483 -10.49 -6.94 11.40
N SER A 484 -9.61 -6.70 12.38
CA SER A 484 -9.85 -5.72 13.45
C SER A 484 -8.87 -4.56 13.37
N LEU A 485 -9.37 -3.33 13.49
CA LEU A 485 -8.54 -2.13 13.55
C LEU A 485 -7.93 -1.98 14.95
N LEU A 486 -6.63 -1.75 15.00
CA LEU A 486 -5.86 -1.55 16.22
C LEU A 486 -5.03 -0.27 16.10
N ASP A 487 -5.16 0.62 17.08
CA ASP A 487 -4.32 1.82 17.18
C ASP A 487 -3.23 1.61 18.22
N LEU A 488 -1.98 1.45 17.76
CA LEU A 488 -0.82 1.20 18.62
C LEU A 488 -0.46 2.43 19.47
N LEU A 489 -1.01 3.61 19.19
CA LEU A 489 -0.79 4.81 19.99
C LEU A 489 -1.22 4.61 21.45
N TYR A 490 -2.34 3.91 21.65
CA TYR A 490 -2.97 3.70 22.96
C TYR A 490 -2.39 2.53 23.77
N ASP A 491 -1.24 1.98 23.35
CA ASP A 491 -0.59 0.83 24.00
C ASP A 491 -1.57 -0.32 24.29
N PRO A 492 -2.27 -0.84 23.26
CA PRO A 492 -3.19 -1.94 23.44
C PRO A 492 -2.47 -3.14 24.04
N LYS A 493 -3.14 -3.85 24.94
CA LYS A 493 -2.53 -4.94 25.71
C LYS A 493 -3.10 -6.29 25.31
N THR A 494 -2.25 -7.29 25.40
CA THR A 494 -2.63 -8.71 25.39
C THR A 494 -3.41 -9.09 26.66
N GLY A 495 -4.05 -10.26 26.67
CA GLY A 495 -4.71 -10.80 27.87
C GLY A 495 -3.80 -10.88 29.11
N ASP A 496 -2.48 -10.98 28.91
CA ASP A 496 -1.45 -10.98 29.97
C ASP A 496 -0.96 -9.56 30.33
N GLU A 497 -1.69 -8.52 29.98
CA GLU A 497 -1.36 -7.10 30.15
C GLU A 497 -0.07 -6.59 29.46
N LYS A 498 0.59 -7.39 28.62
CA LYS A 498 1.77 -6.96 27.88
C LYS A 498 1.37 -6.07 26.70
N PRO A 499 2.09 -4.96 26.44
CA PRO A 499 1.78 -4.08 25.32
C PRO A 499 2.03 -4.80 23.99
N ILE A 500 1.16 -4.51 23.01
CA ILE A 500 1.30 -4.95 21.63
C ILE A 500 2.18 -3.95 20.90
N PHE A 501 3.19 -4.45 20.17
CA PHE A 501 4.11 -3.63 19.39
C PHE A 501 4.53 -4.34 18.11
N ILE A 502 5.08 -3.58 17.18
CA ILE A 502 5.57 -4.10 15.89
C ILE A 502 6.86 -4.88 16.14
N ARG A 503 6.83 -6.19 15.88
CA ARG A 503 8.00 -7.06 15.99
C ARG A 503 8.95 -6.89 14.82
N ARG A 504 8.41 -6.82 13.59
CA ARG A 504 9.17 -6.59 12.35
C ARG A 504 8.27 -6.16 11.20
N GLY A 505 8.87 -5.51 10.20
CA GLY A 505 8.26 -5.35 8.88
C GLY A 505 8.30 -6.65 8.10
N LEU A 506 7.34 -6.83 7.20
CA LEU A 506 7.25 -7.98 6.30
C LEU A 506 7.30 -7.49 4.84
N ALA A 507 7.82 -8.33 3.96
CA ALA A 507 7.78 -8.11 2.53
C ALA A 507 6.34 -8.16 2.00
N ALA A 508 6.08 -7.53 0.85
CA ALA A 508 4.81 -7.66 0.16
C ALA A 508 4.53 -9.14 -0.22
N GLY A 509 3.31 -9.63 0.01
CA GLY A 509 2.95 -11.02 -0.27
C GLY A 509 3.34 -12.03 0.83
N ALA A 510 3.90 -11.58 1.96
CA ALA A 510 4.30 -12.47 3.04
C ALA A 510 3.11 -13.32 3.53
N PHE A 511 3.36 -14.61 3.78
CA PHE A 511 2.34 -15.59 4.17
C PHE A 511 1.19 -15.77 3.16
N GLY A 512 1.41 -15.43 1.89
CA GLY A 512 0.37 -15.52 0.86
C GLY A 512 -0.70 -14.43 0.97
N LEU A 513 -0.45 -13.38 1.76
CA LEU A 513 -1.36 -12.26 1.93
C LEU A 513 -1.17 -11.26 0.78
N ASP A 514 -2.17 -11.13 -0.07
CA ASP A 514 -2.26 -10.04 -1.02
C ASP A 514 -3.01 -8.86 -0.38
N LEU A 515 -2.49 -7.63 -0.53
CA LEU A 515 -3.17 -6.46 0.00
C LEU A 515 -4.53 -6.29 -0.67
N LYS A 516 -4.63 -6.60 -1.97
CA LYS A 516 -5.87 -6.43 -2.76
C LYS A 516 -7.05 -7.18 -2.15
N ASP A 517 -6.82 -8.36 -1.59
CA ASP A 517 -7.85 -9.22 -0.98
C ASP A 517 -8.57 -8.53 0.19
N PHE A 518 -7.90 -7.58 0.85
CA PHE A 518 -8.45 -6.85 1.99
C PHE A 518 -9.10 -5.52 1.60
N TYR A 519 -8.93 -5.06 0.35
CA TYR A 519 -9.23 -3.67 -0.04
C TYR A 519 -10.08 -3.47 -1.31
N LEU A 520 -10.18 -4.45 -2.22
CA LEU A 520 -10.83 -4.30 -3.54
C LEU A 520 -12.20 -5.01 -3.71
N ALA A 521 -12.88 -5.39 -2.63
CA ALA A 521 -14.28 -5.82 -2.72
C ALA A 521 -15.25 -4.63 -2.74
#